data_AF-A0A835M4Q7-F1
#
_entry.id   AF-A0A835M4Q7-F1
#
_cell.length_a   1.000
_cell.length_b   1.000
_cell.length_c   1.000
_cell.angle_alpha   90.00
_cell.angle_beta   90.00
_cell.angle_gamma   90.00
#
_symmetry.space_group_name_H-M   'P 1'
#
loop_
_entity.id
_entity.type
_entity.pdbx_description
1 polymer ?
#
loop_
_entity_poly.entity_id
_entity_poly.type
_entity_poly.pdbx_seq_one_letter_code
_entity_poly.pdbx_strand_id
1 'polypeptide(L)'
;MVGKFAMPRLDNFEDMDGVKLPSYRGDNINGDAFIEKDRTPDPHRLIPDVLFDKFVTTWQALTLIFVETKKGANSLEYWLCSNGFPATTIYGDRSQQEREHALSSFKNGRQTPILVATDVTT
;
A
#
# COMPACT_ATOMS: atom_id res chain seq x y z
N MET A 1 8.02 -13.53 2.87
CA MET A 1 6.85 -13.92 2.04
C MET A 1 6.54 -12.72 1.14
N VAL A 2 6.69 -12.87 -0.18
CA VAL A 2 6.49 -11.77 -1.15
C VAL A 2 4.99 -11.69 -1.46
N GLY A 3 4.37 -10.56 -1.16
CA GLY A 3 2.99 -10.28 -1.55
C GLY A 3 2.88 -10.30 -3.07
N LYS A 4 2.11 -11.26 -3.60
CA LYS A 4 1.78 -11.31 -5.03
C LYS A 4 0.72 -10.24 -5.29
N PHE A 5 1.16 -9.10 -5.84
CA PHE A 5 0.25 -8.11 -6.42
C PHE A 5 -0.56 -8.77 -7.54
N ALA A 6 -1.84 -8.38 -7.65
CA ALA A 6 -2.80 -8.96 -8.57
C ALA A 6 -2.26 -8.98 -10.02
N MET A 7 -2.14 -10.18 -10.59
CA MET A 7 -2.04 -10.33 -12.04
C MET A 7 -3.47 -10.23 -12.62
N PRO A 8 -3.71 -9.43 -13.67
CA PRO A 8 -5.00 -9.42 -14.35
C PRO A 8 -5.25 -10.81 -14.94
N ARG A 9 -6.16 -11.57 -14.32
CA ARG A 9 -6.69 -12.82 -14.89
C ARG A 9 -7.58 -12.44 -16.08
N LEU A 10 -7.39 -13.09 -17.23
CA LEU A 10 -8.21 -12.86 -18.42
C LEU A 10 -9.67 -13.33 -18.23
N ASP A 11 -9.86 -14.39 -17.43
CA ASP A 11 -11.17 -15.03 -17.24
C ASP A 11 -11.85 -14.64 -15.94
N ASN A 12 -13.18 -14.47 -16.03
CA ASN A 12 -14.02 -14.08 -14.90
C ASN A 12 -14.26 -15.21 -13.88
N PHE A 13 -13.98 -16.46 -14.26
CA PHE A 13 -14.24 -17.65 -13.46
C PHE A 13 -13.08 -18.64 -13.49
N GLU A 14 -12.95 -19.40 -12.40
CA GLU A 14 -12.07 -20.54 -12.24
C GLU A 14 -12.91 -21.81 -12.12
N ASP A 15 -12.50 -22.85 -12.84
CA ASP A 15 -13.13 -24.17 -12.82
C ASP A 15 -12.19 -25.17 -12.14
N MET A 16 -12.69 -25.88 -11.13
CA MET A 16 -11.93 -26.91 -10.40
C MET A 16 -12.87 -28.06 -10.05
N ASP A 17 -12.53 -29.29 -10.49
CA ASP A 17 -13.33 -30.51 -10.27
C ASP A 17 -14.82 -30.38 -10.64
N GLY A 18 -15.11 -29.64 -11.72
CA GLY A 18 -16.47 -29.40 -12.22
C GLY A 18 -17.25 -28.32 -11.47
N VAL A 19 -16.65 -27.67 -10.48
CA VAL A 19 -17.20 -26.51 -9.77
C VAL A 19 -16.62 -25.24 -10.36
N LYS A 20 -17.50 -24.28 -10.69
CA LYS A 20 -17.12 -22.99 -11.27
C LYS A 20 -17.35 -21.86 -10.27
N LEU A 21 -16.29 -21.15 -9.90
CA LEU A 21 -16.35 -20.01 -8.98
C LEU A 21 -15.75 -18.75 -9.61
N PRO A 22 -16.12 -17.53 -9.16
CA PRO A 22 -15.45 -16.31 -9.59
C PRO A 22 -13.93 -16.40 -9.38
N SER A 23 -13.17 -15.89 -10.35
CA SER A 23 -11.71 -15.86 -10.24
C SER A 23 -11.26 -15.02 -9.03
N TYR A 24 -10.15 -15.41 -8.41
CA TYR A 24 -9.45 -14.55 -7.46
C TYR A 24 -8.98 -13.27 -8.16
N ARG A 25 -9.29 -12.11 -7.57
CA ARG A 25 -8.97 -10.78 -8.09
C ARG A 25 -8.09 -9.95 -7.14
N GLY A 26 -7.53 -10.59 -6.12
CA GLY A 26 -6.72 -9.94 -5.09
C GLY A 26 -7.50 -9.75 -3.79
N ASP A 27 -6.76 -9.70 -2.68
CA ASP A 27 -7.30 -9.63 -1.31
C ASP A 27 -8.27 -8.46 -1.08
N ASN A 28 -8.20 -7.41 -1.90
CA ASN A 28 -9.08 -6.24 -1.81
C ASN A 28 -10.45 -6.47 -2.47
N ILE A 29 -10.60 -7.57 -3.22
CA ILE A 29 -11.83 -7.92 -3.94
C ILE A 29 -12.41 -9.19 -3.34
N ASN A 30 -11.65 -10.28 -3.31
CA ASN A 30 -12.10 -11.58 -2.82
C ASN A 30 -10.91 -12.39 -2.24
N GLY A 31 -11.20 -13.46 -1.49
CA GLY A 31 -10.21 -14.35 -0.88
C GLY A 31 -9.60 -15.35 -1.88
N ASP A 32 -8.40 -15.83 -1.56
CA ASP A 32 -7.57 -16.69 -2.41
C ASP A 32 -7.96 -18.18 -2.37
N ALA A 33 -8.66 -18.61 -1.33
CA ALA A 33 -9.20 -19.97 -1.24
C ALA A 33 -10.32 -20.23 -2.27
N PHE A 34 -10.32 -21.41 -2.87
CA PHE A 34 -11.35 -21.86 -3.80
C PHE A 34 -12.59 -22.37 -3.05
N ILE A 35 -13.26 -21.45 -2.35
CA ILE A 35 -14.53 -21.69 -1.65
C ILE A 35 -15.48 -20.54 -1.92
N GLU A 36 -16.77 -20.84 -2.10
CA GLU A 36 -17.78 -19.87 -2.55
C GLU A 36 -17.76 -18.57 -1.75
N LYS A 37 -17.77 -18.67 -0.41
CA LYS A 37 -17.72 -17.52 0.50
C LYS A 37 -16.51 -16.61 0.30
N ASP A 38 -15.36 -17.17 -0.08
CA ASP A 38 -14.14 -16.41 -0.24
C ASP A 38 -14.08 -15.83 -1.65
N ARG A 39 -14.69 -16.47 -2.64
CA ARG A 39 -14.73 -15.99 -4.02
C ARG A 39 -15.78 -14.90 -4.27
N THR A 40 -16.75 -14.73 -3.37
CA THR A 40 -17.70 -13.60 -3.41
C THR A 40 -16.97 -12.27 -3.20
N PRO A 41 -17.11 -11.29 -4.10
CA PRO A 41 -16.58 -9.95 -3.89
C PRO A 41 -17.15 -9.33 -2.62
N ASP A 42 -16.29 -8.86 -1.73
CA ASP A 42 -16.71 -8.23 -0.48
C ASP A 42 -16.40 -6.72 -0.56
N PRO A 43 -17.42 -5.85 -0.63
CA PRO A 43 -17.21 -4.41 -0.68
C PRO A 43 -16.54 -3.85 0.59
N HIS A 44 -16.56 -4.59 1.70
CA HIS A 44 -15.81 -4.23 2.91
C HIS A 44 -14.30 -4.54 2.81
N ARG A 45 -13.86 -5.28 1.78
CA ARG A 45 -12.42 -5.42 1.46
C ARG A 45 -11.85 -4.23 0.69
N LEU A 46 -12.73 -3.36 0.16
CA LEU A 46 -12.34 -2.17 -0.61
C LEU A 46 -12.03 -0.95 0.27
N ILE A 47 -12.29 -1.02 1.58
CA ILE A 47 -12.20 0.14 2.48
C ILE A 47 -10.90 0.11 3.30
N PRO A 48 -10.50 1.27 3.86
CA PRO A 48 -9.31 1.44 4.67
C PRO A 48 -9.07 0.35 5.68
N ASP A 49 -10.07 -0.38 6.19
CA ASP A 49 -9.91 -1.40 7.24
C ASP A 49 -8.99 -2.57 6.86
N VAL A 50 -9.01 -3.07 5.61
CA VAL A 50 -8.02 -4.10 5.18
C VAL A 50 -6.63 -3.49 5.02
N LEU A 51 -6.57 -2.24 4.52
CA LEU A 51 -5.34 -1.46 4.49
C LEU A 51 -4.85 -1.17 5.90
N PHE A 52 -5.72 -0.86 6.85
CA PHE A 52 -5.44 -0.43 8.22
C PHE A 52 -5.02 -1.64 9.04
N ASP A 53 -5.69 -2.78 8.89
CA ASP A 53 -5.31 -4.02 9.55
C ASP A 53 -3.98 -4.55 8.98
N LYS A 54 -3.74 -4.52 7.66
CA LYS A 54 -2.39 -4.77 7.09
C LYS A 54 -1.37 -3.71 7.50
N PHE A 55 -1.72 -2.42 7.59
CA PHE A 55 -0.80 -1.36 8.03
C PHE A 55 -0.42 -1.52 9.50
N VAL A 56 -1.38 -1.89 10.36
CA VAL A 56 -1.21 -2.03 11.81
C VAL A 56 -0.51 -3.34 12.17
N THR A 57 -0.79 -4.45 11.47
CA THR A 57 -0.16 -5.75 11.76
C THR A 57 1.17 -5.98 11.04
N THR A 58 1.41 -5.33 9.90
CA THR A 58 2.72 -5.35 9.23
C THR A 58 3.46 -4.02 9.46
N TRP A 59 4.05 -3.87 10.64
CA TRP A 59 5.19 -2.95 10.89
C TRP A 59 6.45 -3.31 10.04
N GLN A 60 6.25 -3.82 8.82
CA GLN A 60 7.29 -4.33 7.92
C GLN A 60 7.13 -3.85 6.47
N ALA A 61 6.00 -3.25 6.09
CA ALA A 61 5.79 -2.79 4.72
C ALA A 61 6.17 -1.31 4.56
N LEU A 62 7.18 -1.03 3.75
CA LEU A 62 7.55 0.32 3.36
C LEU A 62 6.51 0.88 2.38
N THR A 63 5.94 2.04 2.69
CA THR A 63 4.92 2.69 1.86
C THR A 63 5.43 3.99 1.26
N LEU A 64 5.37 4.09 -0.07
CA LEU A 64 5.68 5.30 -0.83
C LEU A 64 4.38 5.95 -1.30
N ILE A 65 4.16 7.21 -0.94
CA ILE A 65 2.98 7.99 -1.31
C ILE A 65 3.42 9.14 -2.21
N PHE A 66 2.81 9.29 -3.38
CA PHE A 66 3.06 10.43 -4.27
C PHE A 66 1.99 11.50 -4.11
N VAL A 67 2.42 12.75 -4.06
CA VAL A 67 1.56 13.93 -4.00
C VAL A 67 2.01 14.96 -5.02
N GLU A 68 1.07 15.77 -5.49
CA GLU A 68 1.32 16.74 -6.56
C GLU A 68 2.20 17.91 -6.11
N THR A 69 2.08 18.35 -4.85
CA THR A 69 2.72 19.58 -4.37
C THR A 69 3.54 19.37 -3.11
N LYS A 70 4.61 20.16 -2.95
CA LYS A 70 5.45 20.19 -1.75
C LYS A 70 4.64 20.52 -0.49
N LYS A 71 3.66 21.43 -0.63
CA LYS A 71 2.71 21.75 0.44
C LYS A 71 1.86 20.54 0.81
N GLY A 72 1.34 19.82 -0.18
CA GLY A 72 0.62 18.56 0.03
C GLY A 72 1.47 17.51 0.75
N ALA A 73 2.75 17.41 0.40
CA ALA A 73 3.68 16.46 1.05
C ALA A 73 3.83 16.75 2.54
N ASN A 74 4.08 18.00 2.89
CA ASN A 74 4.24 18.41 4.29
C ASN A 74 2.92 18.30 5.06
N SER A 75 1.78 18.70 4.48
CA SER A 75 0.48 18.55 5.15
C SER A 75 0.13 17.10 5.42
N LEU A 76 0.42 16.20 4.47
CA LEU A 76 0.15 14.77 4.63
C LEU A 76 1.09 14.12 5.65
N GLU A 77 2.40 14.41 5.59
CA GLU A 77 3.36 13.93 6.59
C GLU A 77 2.99 14.38 8.01
N TYR A 78 2.64 15.66 8.18
CA TYR A 78 2.17 16.18 9.46
C TYR A 78 0.94 15.43 9.98
N TRP A 79 -0.06 15.20 9.11
CA TRP A 79 -1.27 14.46 9.47
C TRP A 79 -0.96 13.01 9.85
N LEU A 80 -0.13 12.31 9.06
CA LEU A 80 0.29 10.94 9.34
C LEU A 80 0.98 10.84 10.72
N CYS A 81 1.97 11.69 10.96
CA CYS A 81 2.71 11.72 12.23
C CYS A 81 1.78 12.04 13.41
N SER A 82 0.83 12.97 13.24
CA SER A 82 -0.16 13.32 14.28
C SER A 82 -1.13 12.17 14.60
N ASN A 83 -1.33 11.25 13.66
CA ASN A 83 -2.17 10.07 13.83
C ASN A 83 -1.37 8.80 14.19
N GLY A 84 -0.09 8.95 14.55
CA GLY A 84 0.75 7.82 14.98
C GLY A 84 1.37 7.01 13.85
N PHE A 85 1.37 7.52 12.62
CA PHE A 85 2.01 6.91 11.46
C PHE A 85 3.31 7.66 11.14
N PRO A 86 4.50 7.11 11.50
CA PRO A 86 5.75 7.81 11.26
C PRO A 86 6.04 7.94 9.77
N ALA A 87 6.24 9.18 9.32
CA ALA A 87 6.46 9.51 7.92
C ALA A 87 7.59 10.52 7.76
N THR A 88 8.16 10.58 6.55
CA THR A 88 9.09 11.64 6.13
C THR A 88 8.75 12.08 4.71
N THR A 89 9.24 13.25 4.31
CA THR A 89 9.04 13.82 2.97
C THR A 89 10.30 13.82 2.13
N ILE A 90 10.14 13.73 0.81
CA ILE A 90 11.21 13.98 -0.17
C ILE A 90 10.66 14.79 -1.35
N TYR A 91 11.32 15.90 -1.68
CA TYR A 91 10.94 16.76 -2.80
C TYR A 91 12.11 17.66 -3.23
N GLY A 92 11.96 18.34 -4.37
CA GLY A 92 13.02 19.11 -5.04
C GLY A 92 13.78 20.12 -4.16
N ASP A 93 13.12 20.75 -3.19
CA ASP A 93 13.74 21.79 -2.34
C ASP A 93 14.54 21.22 -1.16
N ARG A 94 14.45 19.90 -0.90
CA ARG A 94 15.29 19.25 0.11
C ARG A 94 16.72 19.18 -0.38
N SER A 95 17.67 19.51 0.51
CA SER A 95 19.10 19.33 0.27
C SER A 95 19.44 17.84 0.05
N GLN A 96 20.56 17.57 -0.63
CA GLN A 96 21.02 16.20 -0.87
C GLN A 96 21.14 15.40 0.42
N GLN A 97 21.68 16.02 1.48
CA GLN A 97 21.81 15.39 2.79
C GLN A 97 20.46 15.03 3.42
N GLU A 98 19.47 15.92 3.34
CA GLU A 98 18.11 15.63 3.83
C GLU A 98 17.45 14.48 3.04
N ARG A 99 17.65 14.44 1.72
CA ARG A 99 17.14 13.36 0.87
C ARG A 99 17.75 12.02 1.25
N GLU A 100 19.07 11.97 1.42
CA GLU A 100 19.80 10.77 1.83
C GLU A 100 19.38 10.30 3.22
N HIS A 101 19.21 11.24 4.17
CA HIS A 101 18.71 10.93 5.50
C HIS A 101 17.27 10.37 5.46
N ALA A 102 16.37 11.01 4.71
CA ALA A 102 14.99 10.55 4.55
C ALA A 102 14.94 9.14 3.92
N LEU A 103 15.68 8.91 2.84
CA LEU A 103 15.79 7.61 2.17
C LEU A 103 16.41 6.54 3.07
N SER A 104 17.44 6.88 3.85
CA SER A 104 18.07 5.98 4.81
C SER A 104 17.09 5.58 5.92
N SER A 105 16.39 6.55 6.52
CA SER A 105 15.39 6.28 7.55
C SER A 105 14.24 5.42 7.03
N PHE A 106 13.79 5.69 5.80
CA PHE A 106 12.74 4.92 5.12
C PHE A 106 13.17 3.49 4.85
N LYS A 107 14.35 3.28 4.26
CA LYS A 107 14.88 1.94 3.98
C LYS A 107 15.08 1.09 5.23
N ASN A 108 15.42 1.71 6.36
CA ASN A 108 15.56 1.02 7.64
C ASN A 108 14.20 0.61 8.24
N GLY A 109 13.08 1.18 7.78
CA GLY A 109 11.68 0.71 7.94
C GLY A 109 11.10 0.66 9.34
N ARG A 110 11.93 0.69 10.38
CA ARG A 110 11.53 0.49 11.77
C ARG A 110 11.05 1.77 12.45
N GLN A 111 11.55 2.93 12.01
CA GLN A 111 11.26 4.24 12.58
C GLN A 111 10.43 5.13 11.66
N THR A 112 10.54 4.94 10.33
CA THR A 112 9.86 5.79 9.34
C THR A 112 9.41 4.96 8.15
N PRO A 113 8.36 4.12 8.27
CA PRO A 113 7.94 3.23 7.19
C PRO A 113 7.22 3.94 6.04
N ILE A 114 6.91 5.23 6.15
CA ILE A 114 6.18 6.00 5.12
C ILE A 114 7.07 7.10 4.54
N LEU A 115 7.18 7.14 3.22
CA LEU A 115 7.84 8.21 2.47
C LEU A 115 6.81 8.92 1.59
N VAL A 116 6.64 10.22 1.77
CA VAL A 116 5.78 11.06 0.94
C VAL A 116 6.65 11.84 -0.05
N ALA A 117 6.44 11.64 -1.34
CA ALA A 117 7.25 12.21 -2.40
C ALA A 117 6.44 13.10 -3.33
N THR A 118 7.05 14.19 -3.80
CA THR A 118 6.58 14.84 -5.04
C THR A 118 7.28 14.20 -6.23
N ASP A 119 6.65 14.27 -7.39
CA ASP A 119 7.26 13.76 -8.61
C ASP A 119 8.63 14.42 -8.86
N VAL A 120 9.56 13.65 -9.41
CA VAL A 120 10.90 14.11 -9.74
C VAL A 120 10.79 14.81 -11.08
N THR A 121 10.64 16.14 -11.10
CA THR A 121 10.86 16.90 -12.34
C THR A 121 12.32 16.70 -12.76
N THR A 122 12.49 15.95 -13.84
CA THR A 122 13.73 15.75 -14.61
C THR A 122 14.39 17.06 -15.02
#